data_AF-A0A9Q2FMU8-F1
#
_entry.id   AF-A0A9Q2FMU8-F1
#
_cell.length_a   1.000
_cell.length_b   1.000
_cell.length_c   1.000
_cell.angle_alpha   90.00
_cell.angle_beta   90.00
_cell.angle_gamma   90.00
#
_symmetry.space_group_name_H-M   'P 1'
#
loop_
_entity.id
_entity.type
_entity.pdbx_description
1 polymer ?
#
loop_
_entity_poly.entity_id
_entity_poly.type
_entity_poly.pdbx_seq_one_letter_code
_entity_poly.pdbx_strand_id
1 'polypeptide(L)'
;MADASQMSQVLAYVCAGILYPDGLEKPSLTGRQTVVRRGWLLPSDIFAAQNIRSHTDYVTVTMAAQRRAAVPEPLGRPWHVQARILPTVSVLQAGQAVQVVFPKDTVPSGVVGLWYEGVRQTTAAYAVTAQDTPDSVAAALAKQLPHGVADGAVVSVPDVSLLGNVVGYGESVRVSRRQSQLYRVSVWTADASVRDEIGLSLDMALAEKSWISTLDGRQAQLKFVSVEDVDAMQNQAIYRRDYLYELIFDVLQIQWAADMMFGVGTSDIPEGGSGFGAFVPAPEESVVTQALSAMNVARLSASSCSEYPGMTLNQFGTVVCSTD
;
A
#
# COMPACT_ATOMS: atom_id res chain seq x y z
N MET A 1 4.37 -1.34 0.04
CA MET A 1 4.50 -2.53 -0.84
C MET A 1 5.59 -3.38 -0.26
N ALA A 2 5.20 -4.47 0.40
CA ALA A 2 6.10 -5.40 1.06
C ALA A 2 7.31 -5.74 0.17
N ASP A 3 8.45 -5.18 0.52
CA ASP A 3 9.76 -5.51 -0.03
C ASP A 3 10.65 -5.97 1.13
N ALA A 4 11.86 -6.45 0.81
CA ALA A 4 12.76 -6.94 1.85
C ALA A 4 13.14 -5.83 2.87
N SER A 5 13.12 -4.57 2.42
CA SER A 5 13.44 -3.42 3.22
C SER A 5 12.33 -3.12 4.25
N GLN A 6 11.07 -3.11 3.83
CA GLN A 6 9.88 -2.98 4.67
C GLN A 6 9.71 -4.17 5.60
N MET A 7 10.04 -5.39 5.18
CA MET A 7 9.96 -6.55 6.07
C MET A 7 10.98 -6.49 7.22
N SER A 8 12.19 -5.98 6.99
CA SER A 8 13.12 -5.71 8.10
C SER A 8 12.62 -4.61 9.05
N GLN A 9 11.85 -3.63 8.53
CA GLN A 9 11.21 -2.60 9.36
C GLN A 9 10.08 -3.18 10.20
N VAL A 10 9.19 -3.98 9.59
CA VAL A 10 8.11 -4.69 10.30
C VAL A 10 8.67 -5.55 11.42
N LEU A 11 9.70 -6.35 11.12
CA LEU A 11 10.32 -7.21 12.12
C LEU A 11 10.96 -6.38 13.26
N ALA A 12 11.56 -5.24 12.96
CA ALA A 12 12.05 -4.31 13.99
C ALA A 12 10.91 -3.75 14.85
N TYR A 13 9.75 -3.41 14.27
CA TYR A 13 8.58 -2.96 15.04
C TYR A 13 8.01 -4.06 15.92
N VAL A 14 7.94 -5.29 15.42
CA VAL A 14 7.54 -6.46 16.23
C VAL A 14 8.50 -6.64 17.42
N CYS A 15 9.81 -6.62 17.18
CA CYS A 15 10.80 -6.70 18.27
C CYS A 15 10.65 -5.54 19.27
N ALA A 16 10.41 -4.33 18.79
CA ALA A 16 10.21 -3.17 19.66
C ALA A 16 8.96 -3.30 20.53
N GLY A 17 7.83 -3.77 19.97
CA GLY A 17 6.61 -4.02 20.73
C GLY A 17 6.75 -5.14 21.78
N ILE A 18 7.61 -6.14 21.53
CA ILE A 18 7.93 -7.18 22.51
C ILE A 18 8.77 -6.61 23.67
N LEU A 19 9.76 -5.78 23.35
CA LEU A 19 10.68 -5.21 24.34
C LEU A 19 10.07 -4.07 25.15
N TYR A 20 9.05 -3.41 24.59
CA TYR A 20 8.32 -2.30 25.20
C TYR A 20 6.81 -2.57 25.19
N PRO A 21 6.32 -3.51 26.02
CA PRO A 21 4.91 -3.91 26.04
C PRO A 21 3.96 -2.76 26.37
N ASP A 22 4.41 -1.81 27.21
CA ASP A 22 3.63 -0.63 27.63
C ASP A 22 3.91 0.62 26.75
N GLY A 23 4.62 0.46 25.63
CA GLY A 23 4.99 1.52 24.70
C GLY A 23 6.43 2.02 24.84
N LEU A 24 6.96 2.61 23.76
CA LEU A 24 8.38 2.98 23.61
C LEU A 24 8.89 4.05 24.60
N GLU A 25 7.98 4.80 25.23
CA GLU A 25 8.33 5.80 26.24
C GLU A 25 8.42 5.22 27.67
N LYS A 26 8.01 3.95 27.86
CA LYS A 26 8.09 3.24 29.13
C LYS A 26 9.42 2.48 29.25
N PRO A 27 9.81 2.04 30.46
CA PRO A 27 10.96 1.16 30.61
C PRO A 27 10.82 -0.09 29.74
N SER A 28 11.95 -0.60 29.24
CA SER A 28 11.96 -1.89 28.54
C SER A 28 11.65 -3.03 29.52
N LEU A 29 11.39 -4.21 28.97
CA LEU A 29 11.15 -5.43 29.74
C LEU A 29 12.26 -5.74 30.76
N THR A 30 13.52 -5.40 30.46
CA THR A 30 14.65 -5.61 31.38
C THR A 30 14.91 -4.43 32.33
N GLY A 31 14.13 -3.34 32.21
CA GLY A 31 14.33 -2.09 32.93
C GLY A 31 15.56 -1.29 32.48
N ARG A 32 16.36 -1.82 31.54
CA ARG A 32 17.53 -1.14 30.95
C ARG A 32 17.15 -0.46 29.65
N GLN A 33 17.92 0.53 29.22
CA GLN A 33 17.65 1.17 27.93
C GLN A 33 17.95 0.18 26.80
N THR A 34 16.94 -0.19 26.01
CA THR A 34 17.10 -1.11 24.87
C THR A 34 16.76 -0.42 23.56
N VAL A 35 17.72 -0.31 22.66
CA VAL A 35 17.56 0.35 21.36
C VAL A 35 17.31 -0.68 20.27
N VAL A 36 16.16 -0.60 19.60
CA VAL A 36 15.84 -1.47 18.45
C VAL A 36 16.20 -0.75 17.15
N ARG A 37 16.99 -1.40 16.30
CA ARG A 37 17.44 -0.83 15.03
C ARG A 37 17.25 -1.78 13.87
N ARG A 38 16.75 -1.24 12.76
CA ARG A 38 16.82 -1.84 11.44
C ARG A 38 18.17 -1.50 10.81
N GLY A 39 19.03 -2.51 10.64
CA GLY A 39 20.40 -2.35 10.15
C GLY A 39 21.45 -2.80 11.16
N TRP A 40 22.72 -2.67 10.80
CA TRP A 40 23.84 -3.03 11.68
C TRP A 40 24.04 -1.99 12.79
N LEU A 41 24.77 -2.38 13.84
CA LEU A 41 25.33 -1.41 14.78
C LEU A 41 26.24 -0.42 14.04
N LEU A 42 26.14 0.84 14.44
CA LEU A 42 27.06 1.89 14.01
C LEU A 42 28.30 1.86 14.92
N PRO A 43 29.47 2.30 14.43
CA PRO A 43 30.65 2.45 15.28
C PRO A 43 30.37 3.29 16.54
N SER A 44 29.52 4.31 16.44
CA SER A 44 29.11 5.12 17.59
C SER A 44 28.38 4.32 18.67
N ASP A 45 27.62 3.27 18.34
CA ASP A 45 26.90 2.46 19.35
C ASP A 45 27.85 1.61 20.20
N ILE A 46 29.08 1.37 19.70
CA ILE A 46 30.11 0.62 20.40
C ILE A 46 31.05 1.59 21.15
N PHE A 47 31.34 2.76 20.56
CA PHE A 47 32.44 3.63 21.01
C PHE A 47 32.00 5.02 21.56
N ALA A 48 30.72 5.41 21.50
CA ALA A 48 30.24 6.71 22.02
C ALA A 48 29.91 6.69 23.53
N ALA A 49 29.47 7.81 24.09
CA ALA A 49 29.17 7.95 25.53
C ALA A 49 27.92 7.15 25.99
N GLN A 50 26.93 6.99 25.11
CA GLN A 50 25.83 6.03 25.28
C GLN A 50 26.14 4.85 24.35
N ASN A 51 26.70 3.79 24.90
CA ASN A 51 27.15 2.62 24.17
C ASN A 51 26.77 1.34 24.90
N ILE A 52 27.04 0.20 24.25
CA ILE A 52 26.82 -1.13 24.85
C ILE A 52 27.50 -1.28 26.22
N ARG A 53 28.65 -0.61 26.41
CA ARG A 53 29.42 -0.63 27.66
C ARG A 53 28.87 0.28 28.75
N SER A 54 27.95 1.20 28.43
CA SER A 54 27.25 2.09 29.37
C SER A 54 25.86 1.56 29.72
N HIS A 55 25.68 0.24 29.66
CA HIS A 55 24.43 -0.46 29.97
C HIS A 55 23.25 -0.19 29.02
N THR A 56 23.51 0.29 27.79
CA THR A 56 22.50 0.36 26.74
C THR A 56 22.53 -0.91 25.91
N ASP A 57 21.42 -1.64 25.87
CA ASP A 57 21.31 -2.88 25.11
C ASP A 57 20.80 -2.56 23.69
N TYR A 58 21.23 -3.32 22.69
CA TYR A 58 20.82 -3.09 21.30
C TYR A 58 20.25 -4.35 20.68
N VAL A 59 19.16 -4.20 19.94
CA VAL A 59 18.58 -5.27 19.12
C VAL A 59 18.58 -4.82 17.68
N THR A 60 19.38 -5.49 16.85
CA THR A 60 19.54 -5.15 15.44
C THR A 60 18.86 -6.16 14.54
N VAL A 61 18.09 -5.69 13.56
CA VAL A 61 17.44 -6.51 12.53
C VAL A 61 18.15 -6.28 11.20
N THR A 62 18.80 -7.31 10.67
CA THR A 62 19.56 -7.25 9.40
C THR A 62 19.10 -8.33 8.44
N MET A 63 19.26 -8.09 7.13
CA MET A 63 19.05 -9.15 6.14
C MET A 63 20.26 -10.08 6.14
N ALA A 64 20.01 -11.38 6.29
CA ALA A 64 21.06 -12.37 6.15
C ALA A 64 21.21 -12.78 4.67
N ALA A 65 22.44 -12.86 4.21
CA ALA A 65 22.73 -13.35 2.86
C ALA A 65 22.50 -14.86 2.82
N GLN A 66 21.48 -15.31 2.11
CA GLN A 66 21.27 -16.72 1.81
C GLN A 66 20.73 -16.89 0.39
N ARG A 67 20.98 -18.07 -0.20
CA ARG A 67 20.49 -18.43 -1.52
C ARG A 67 18.97 -18.58 -1.44
N ARG A 68 18.25 -17.72 -2.16
CA ARG A 68 16.78 -17.73 -2.21
C ARG A 68 16.29 -19.10 -2.67
N ALA A 69 15.54 -19.81 -1.81
CA ALA A 69 14.69 -20.88 -2.28
C ALA A 69 13.51 -20.23 -3.00
N ALA A 70 13.26 -20.63 -4.25
CA ALA A 70 12.06 -20.23 -4.95
C ALA A 70 10.86 -20.84 -4.23
N VAL A 71 9.95 -20.00 -3.73
CA VAL A 71 8.71 -20.48 -3.13
C VAL A 71 7.72 -20.70 -4.27
N PRO A 72 7.07 -21.87 -4.38
CA PRO A 72 6.13 -22.13 -5.47
C PRO A 72 4.94 -21.15 -5.40
N GLU A 73 4.54 -20.68 -6.58
CA GLU A 73 3.42 -19.76 -6.75
C GLU A 73 2.25 -20.48 -7.43
N PRO A 74 1.00 -20.13 -7.09
CA PRO A 74 -0.16 -20.68 -7.79
C PRO A 74 -0.12 -20.31 -9.27
N LEU A 75 -0.45 -21.28 -10.12
CA LEU A 75 -0.48 -21.11 -11.58
C LEU A 75 -1.45 -19.99 -11.97
N GLY A 76 -1.05 -19.14 -12.92
CA GLY A 76 -1.92 -18.14 -13.55
C GLY A 76 -1.90 -16.74 -12.95
N ARG A 77 -1.40 -16.54 -11.71
CA ARG A 77 -1.29 -15.22 -11.04
C ARG A 77 -2.52 -14.32 -11.28
N PRO A 78 -3.73 -14.77 -10.90
CA PRO A 78 -4.96 -14.04 -11.17
C PRO A 78 -4.97 -12.65 -10.51
N TRP A 79 -5.64 -11.72 -11.17
CA TRP A 79 -5.97 -10.42 -10.59
C TRP A 79 -7.17 -10.57 -9.65
N HIS A 80 -7.09 -9.93 -8.49
CA HIS A 80 -8.20 -9.81 -7.55
C HIS A 80 -8.45 -8.34 -7.25
N VAL A 81 -9.71 -7.98 -7.01
CA VAL A 81 -10.06 -6.63 -6.57
C VAL A 81 -9.74 -6.51 -5.08
N GLN A 82 -8.89 -5.55 -4.71
CA GLN A 82 -8.50 -5.29 -3.33
C GLN A 82 -9.34 -4.17 -2.70
N ALA A 83 -9.57 -3.08 -3.42
CA ALA A 83 -10.31 -1.93 -2.94
C ALA A 83 -11.17 -1.34 -4.06
N ARG A 84 -12.22 -0.62 -3.68
CA ARG A 84 -13.03 0.19 -4.60
C ARG A 84 -13.30 1.55 -3.99
N ILE A 85 -13.13 2.59 -4.80
CA ILE A 85 -13.51 3.96 -4.49
C ILE A 85 -14.80 4.23 -5.27
N LEU A 86 -15.90 4.42 -4.55
CA LEU A 86 -17.18 4.77 -5.19
C LEU A 86 -17.13 6.22 -5.71
N PRO A 87 -17.80 6.51 -6.84
CA PRO A 87 -17.88 7.86 -7.34
C PRO A 87 -18.75 8.72 -6.42
N THR A 88 -18.32 9.96 -6.17
CA THR A 88 -19.09 10.95 -5.41
C THR A 88 -19.85 11.91 -6.31
N VAL A 89 -19.39 12.07 -7.55
CA VAL A 89 -20.10 12.84 -8.58
C VAL A 89 -21.22 12.01 -9.19
N SER A 90 -22.25 12.70 -9.68
CA SER A 90 -23.40 12.08 -10.31
C SER A 90 -23.76 12.80 -11.59
N VAL A 91 -24.54 12.12 -12.43
CA VAL A 91 -24.97 12.63 -13.72
C VAL A 91 -26.48 12.46 -13.79
N LEU A 92 -27.19 13.54 -14.16
CA LEU A 92 -28.64 13.55 -14.32
C LEU A 92 -29.00 13.75 -15.79
N GLN A 93 -29.94 12.97 -16.30
CA GLN A 93 -30.46 13.16 -17.65
C GLN A 93 -31.56 14.23 -17.63
N ALA A 94 -31.36 15.31 -18.39
CA ALA A 94 -32.29 16.43 -18.53
C ALA A 94 -32.78 16.50 -19.99
N GLY A 95 -33.77 15.67 -20.32
CA GLY A 95 -34.26 15.53 -21.70
C GLY A 95 -33.21 14.85 -22.59
N GLN A 96 -32.77 15.56 -23.64
CA GLN A 96 -31.69 15.11 -24.54
C GLN A 96 -30.29 15.50 -24.05
N ALA A 97 -30.21 16.32 -23.00
CA ALA A 97 -28.98 16.80 -22.42
C ALA A 97 -28.66 16.06 -21.12
N VAL A 98 -27.41 16.17 -20.68
CA VAL A 98 -26.90 15.53 -19.47
C VAL A 98 -26.28 16.57 -18.57
N GLN A 99 -26.73 16.63 -17.32
CA GLN A 99 -26.23 17.55 -16.29
C GLN A 99 -25.25 16.83 -15.37
N VAL A 100 -24.07 17.41 -15.17
CA VAL A 100 -23.08 16.96 -14.17
C VAL A 100 -23.43 17.58 -12.82
N VAL A 101 -23.51 16.76 -11.78
CA VAL A 101 -23.91 17.20 -10.43
C VAL A 101 -22.88 16.77 -9.41
N PHE A 102 -22.36 17.75 -8.67
CA PHE A 102 -21.40 17.54 -7.60
C PHE A 102 -22.10 17.62 -6.23
N PRO A 103 -21.69 16.80 -5.25
CA PRO A 103 -22.13 16.95 -3.87
C PRO A 103 -21.57 18.24 -3.27
N LYS A 104 -22.34 18.91 -2.41
CA LYS A 104 -21.94 20.19 -1.79
C LYS A 104 -20.90 20.03 -0.68
N ASP A 105 -20.88 18.88 -0.01
CA ASP A 105 -20.12 18.67 1.24
C ASP A 105 -19.07 17.54 1.14
N THR A 106 -18.80 17.03 -0.07
CA THR A 106 -17.86 15.90 -0.29
C THR A 106 -16.89 16.24 -1.40
N VAL A 107 -15.63 15.81 -1.27
CA VAL A 107 -14.62 15.97 -2.32
C VAL A 107 -15.08 15.21 -3.59
N PRO A 108 -15.13 15.87 -4.76
CA PRO A 108 -15.56 15.25 -6.00
C PRO A 108 -14.52 14.23 -6.49
N SER A 109 -15.01 13.04 -6.87
CA SER A 109 -14.20 11.90 -7.33
C SER A 109 -15.03 10.99 -8.24
N GLY A 110 -14.38 10.41 -9.25
CA GLY A 110 -14.97 9.48 -10.21
C GLY A 110 -14.63 9.84 -11.65
N VAL A 111 -15.01 8.95 -12.57
CA VAL A 111 -14.92 9.21 -14.01
C VAL A 111 -16.32 9.40 -14.56
N VAL A 112 -16.56 10.55 -15.18
CA VAL A 112 -17.81 10.87 -15.88
C VAL A 112 -17.66 10.47 -17.34
N GLY A 113 -18.56 9.63 -17.82
CA GLY A 113 -18.62 9.17 -19.20
C GLY A 113 -19.92 9.59 -19.87
N LEU A 114 -19.82 10.17 -21.05
CA LEU A 114 -20.95 10.53 -21.90
C LEU A 114 -20.86 9.77 -23.22
N TRP A 115 -21.99 9.33 -23.76
CA TRP A 115 -22.06 8.74 -25.09
C TRP A 115 -23.41 8.99 -25.74
N TYR A 116 -23.43 8.90 -27.06
CA TYR A 116 -24.66 8.84 -27.83
C TYR A 116 -24.51 7.90 -29.01
N GLU A 117 -25.63 7.37 -29.48
CA GLU A 117 -25.70 6.55 -30.68
C GLU A 117 -26.12 7.40 -31.87
N GLY A 118 -25.22 7.50 -32.86
CA GLY A 118 -25.49 8.06 -34.18
C GLY A 118 -25.08 7.07 -35.27
N VAL A 119 -24.56 7.57 -36.41
CA VAL A 119 -23.96 6.70 -37.45
C VAL A 119 -22.74 5.93 -36.92
N ARG A 120 -22.07 6.47 -35.89
CA ARG A 120 -21.03 5.82 -35.09
C ARG A 120 -21.27 6.12 -33.62
N GLN A 121 -20.98 5.17 -32.74
CA GLN A 121 -20.98 5.40 -31.30
C GLN A 121 -19.86 6.38 -30.97
N THR A 122 -20.21 7.50 -30.35
CA THR A 122 -19.25 8.52 -29.94
C THR A 122 -19.26 8.62 -28.42
N THR A 123 -18.07 8.63 -27.82
CA THR A 123 -17.89 8.62 -26.38
C THR A 123 -16.95 9.75 -25.95
N ALA A 124 -17.22 10.30 -24.76
CA ALA A 124 -16.36 11.25 -24.07
C ALA A 124 -16.20 10.81 -22.62
N ALA A 125 -15.02 11.01 -22.06
CA ALA A 125 -14.69 10.59 -20.71
C ALA A 125 -13.82 11.65 -20.00
N TYR A 126 -14.13 11.91 -18.74
CA TYR A 126 -13.37 12.86 -17.92
C TYR A 126 -13.19 12.33 -16.49
N ALA A 127 -11.95 12.28 -16.02
CA ALA A 127 -11.62 11.92 -14.65
C ALA A 127 -11.65 13.17 -13.76
N VAL A 128 -12.57 13.20 -12.80
CA VAL A 128 -12.80 14.38 -11.95
C VAL A 128 -11.74 14.48 -10.85
N THR A 129 -11.20 15.68 -10.66
CA THR A 129 -10.26 16.02 -9.59
C THR A 129 -10.92 16.90 -8.53
N ALA A 130 -10.30 17.01 -7.35
CA ALA A 130 -10.83 17.80 -6.23
C ALA A 130 -10.98 19.31 -6.51
N GLN A 131 -10.33 19.83 -7.57
CA GLN A 131 -10.37 21.24 -7.96
C GLN A 131 -11.40 21.52 -9.06
N ASP A 132 -12.01 20.48 -9.61
CA ASP A 132 -12.96 20.64 -10.69
C ASP A 132 -14.30 21.18 -10.18
N THR A 133 -14.99 21.84 -11.10
CA THR A 133 -16.37 22.31 -10.91
C THR A 133 -17.26 21.59 -11.93
N PRO A 134 -18.57 21.48 -11.69
CA PRO A 134 -19.50 20.92 -12.68
C PRO A 134 -19.35 21.56 -14.07
N ASP A 135 -19.14 22.88 -14.12
CA ASP A 135 -18.99 23.65 -15.35
C ASP A 135 -17.67 23.32 -16.08
N SER A 136 -16.56 23.14 -15.34
CA SER A 136 -15.27 22.79 -15.94
C SER A 136 -15.29 21.39 -16.55
N VAL A 137 -15.93 20.44 -15.86
CA VAL A 137 -16.10 19.06 -16.36
C VAL A 137 -17.01 19.02 -17.58
N ALA A 138 -18.15 19.71 -17.54
CA ALA A 138 -19.08 19.78 -18.67
C ALA A 138 -18.41 20.40 -19.91
N ALA A 139 -17.66 21.49 -19.74
CA ALA A 139 -16.91 22.12 -20.82
C ALA A 139 -15.81 21.22 -21.41
N ALA A 140 -15.12 20.43 -20.57
CA ALA A 140 -14.12 19.48 -21.04
C ALA A 140 -14.75 18.32 -21.83
N LEU A 141 -15.87 17.78 -21.34
CA LEU A 141 -16.61 16.71 -22.02
C LEU A 141 -17.20 17.17 -23.35
N ALA A 142 -17.78 18.37 -23.41
CA ALA A 142 -18.34 18.93 -24.64
C ALA A 142 -17.29 19.09 -25.76
N LYS A 143 -16.03 19.41 -25.40
CA LYS A 143 -14.92 19.51 -26.39
C LYS A 143 -14.53 18.18 -27.01
N GLN A 144 -14.74 17.07 -26.31
CA GLN A 144 -14.46 15.72 -26.83
C GLN A 144 -15.58 15.21 -27.75
N LEU A 145 -16.79 15.77 -27.65
CA LEU A 145 -17.94 15.39 -28.46
C LEU A 145 -18.03 16.26 -29.74
N PRO A 146 -18.20 15.66 -30.92
CA PRO A 146 -18.52 16.39 -32.14
C PRO A 146 -19.81 17.20 -31.94
N HIS A 147 -19.74 18.52 -32.19
CA HIS A 147 -20.86 19.45 -31.98
C HIS A 147 -21.38 19.51 -30.53
N GLY A 148 -20.57 19.11 -29.55
CA GLY A 148 -20.90 19.25 -28.13
C GLY A 148 -20.98 20.71 -27.70
N VAL A 149 -22.05 21.05 -27.00
CA VAL A 149 -22.30 22.37 -26.39
C VAL A 149 -22.43 22.17 -24.88
N ALA A 150 -21.65 22.93 -24.12
CA ALA A 150 -21.79 23.03 -22.67
C ALA A 150 -22.47 24.35 -22.32
N ASP A 151 -23.52 24.29 -21.51
CA ASP A 151 -24.19 25.44 -20.90
C ASP A 151 -24.19 25.24 -19.37
N GLY A 152 -23.25 25.91 -18.70
CA GLY A 152 -22.90 25.64 -17.29
C GLY A 152 -22.55 24.16 -17.09
N ALA A 153 -23.29 23.51 -16.18
CA ALA A 153 -23.10 22.10 -15.83
C ALA A 153 -23.80 21.12 -16.79
N VAL A 154 -24.47 21.61 -17.85
CA VAL A 154 -25.25 20.79 -18.79
C VAL A 154 -24.48 20.62 -20.09
N VAL A 155 -24.32 19.37 -20.52
CA VAL A 155 -23.74 19.00 -21.82
C VAL A 155 -24.86 18.52 -22.75
N SER A 156 -24.89 19.05 -23.95
CA SER A 156 -25.83 18.66 -25.00
C SER A 156 -25.12 18.55 -26.34
N VAL A 157 -25.67 17.74 -27.23
CA VAL A 157 -25.28 17.68 -28.63
C VAL A 157 -26.57 17.85 -29.45
N PRO A 158 -26.63 18.77 -30.42
CA PRO A 158 -27.83 18.96 -31.23
C PRO A 158 -28.26 17.66 -31.92
N ASP A 159 -29.58 17.47 -32.02
CA ASP A 159 -30.23 16.37 -32.74
C ASP A 159 -29.94 14.94 -32.26
N VAL A 160 -29.29 14.77 -31.10
CA VAL A 160 -29.03 13.45 -30.50
C VAL A 160 -29.33 13.44 -28.99
N SER A 161 -29.76 12.29 -28.49
CA SER A 161 -29.94 12.09 -27.05
C SER A 161 -28.63 11.61 -26.44
N LEU A 162 -28.11 12.38 -25.49
CA LEU A 162 -26.90 12.00 -24.76
C LEU A 162 -27.26 11.12 -23.56
N LEU A 163 -26.47 10.08 -23.34
CA LEU A 163 -26.51 9.22 -22.18
C LEU A 163 -25.24 9.44 -21.35
N GLY A 164 -25.37 9.33 -20.04
CA GLY A 164 -24.27 9.58 -19.12
C GLY A 164 -24.22 8.54 -18.01
N ASN A 165 -23.00 8.19 -17.61
CA ASN A 165 -22.75 7.30 -16.49
C ASN A 165 -21.54 7.81 -15.70
N VAL A 166 -21.49 7.47 -14.41
CA VAL A 166 -20.34 7.77 -13.55
C VAL A 166 -19.85 6.49 -12.92
N VAL A 167 -18.54 6.29 -12.97
CA VAL A 167 -17.89 5.15 -12.35
C VAL A 167 -16.81 5.56 -11.37
N GLY A 168 -16.61 4.67 -10.40
CA GLY A 168 -15.53 4.77 -9.44
C GLY A 168 -14.23 4.15 -9.94
N TYR A 169 -13.32 3.90 -9.02
CA TYR A 169 -12.04 3.25 -9.29
C TYR A 169 -11.93 1.94 -8.52
N GLY A 170 -11.40 0.91 -9.17
CA GLY A 170 -11.04 -0.36 -8.56
C GLY A 170 -9.52 -0.51 -8.46
N GLU A 171 -9.04 -0.92 -7.29
CA GLU A 171 -7.68 -1.42 -7.11
C GLU A 171 -7.67 -2.93 -7.40
N SER A 172 -6.96 -3.32 -8.45
CA SER A 172 -6.67 -4.72 -8.75
C SER A 172 -5.25 -5.06 -8.31
N VAL A 173 -5.10 -6.23 -7.71
CA VAL A 173 -3.80 -6.74 -7.25
C VAL A 173 -3.55 -8.14 -7.76
N ARG A 174 -2.31 -8.41 -8.13
CA ARG A 174 -1.82 -9.76 -8.40
C ARG A 174 -0.53 -10.03 -7.65
N VAL A 175 -0.31 -11.28 -7.26
CA VAL A 175 0.98 -11.70 -6.71
C VAL A 175 1.99 -11.76 -7.85
N SER A 176 2.98 -10.88 -7.82
CA SER A 176 4.05 -10.86 -8.81
C SER A 176 5.12 -11.88 -8.49
N ARG A 177 5.44 -12.05 -7.20
CA ARG A 177 6.35 -13.09 -6.74
C ARG A 177 6.11 -13.43 -5.28
N ARG A 178 6.24 -14.71 -4.92
CA ARG A 178 6.35 -15.13 -3.51
C ARG A 178 7.81 -15.28 -3.15
N GLN A 179 8.23 -14.69 -2.03
CA GLN A 179 9.62 -14.66 -1.64
C GLN A 179 9.81 -15.18 -0.22
N SER A 180 10.84 -16.00 -0.07
CA SER A 180 11.47 -16.24 1.23
C SER A 180 12.70 -15.35 1.34
N GLN A 181 12.84 -14.67 2.48
CA GLN A 181 14.03 -13.91 2.84
C GLN A 181 14.42 -14.20 4.29
N LEU A 182 15.70 -14.49 4.50
CA LEU A 182 16.26 -14.69 5.82
C LEU A 182 16.63 -13.33 6.46
N TYR A 183 16.21 -13.16 7.70
CA TYR A 183 16.54 -12.03 8.56
C TYR A 183 17.27 -12.53 9.79
N ARG A 184 18.14 -11.69 10.31
CA ARG A 184 18.89 -11.90 11.53
C ARG A 184 18.49 -10.86 12.54
N VAL A 185 18.00 -11.30 13.69
CA VAL A 185 17.75 -10.49 14.87
C VAL A 185 18.90 -10.75 15.83
N SER A 186 19.79 -9.77 15.98
CA SER A 186 20.95 -9.86 16.86
C SER A 186 20.72 -9.04 18.12
N VAL A 187 20.89 -9.66 19.27
CA VAL A 187 20.94 -8.99 20.57
C VAL A 187 22.40 -8.67 20.89
N TRP A 188 22.67 -7.44 21.28
CA TRP A 188 23.99 -6.94 21.67
C TRP A 188 23.91 -6.30 23.04
N THR A 189 24.75 -6.75 23.96
CA THR A 189 24.77 -6.23 25.35
C THR A 189 26.14 -6.43 25.98
N ALA A 190 26.42 -5.70 27.05
CA ALA A 190 27.63 -5.90 27.86
C ALA A 190 27.48 -6.97 28.94
N ASP A 191 26.28 -7.53 29.12
CA ASP A 191 25.99 -8.52 30.17
C ASP A 191 25.36 -9.79 29.58
N ALA A 192 26.00 -10.94 29.83
CA ALA A 192 25.52 -12.23 29.34
C ALA A 192 24.14 -12.62 29.91
N SER A 193 23.82 -12.22 31.15
CA SER A 193 22.51 -12.52 31.76
C SER A 193 21.38 -11.75 31.09
N VAL A 194 21.61 -10.47 30.79
CA VAL A 194 20.66 -9.61 30.07
C VAL A 194 20.49 -10.09 28.62
N ARG A 195 21.55 -10.59 27.97
CA ARG A 195 21.47 -11.22 26.64
C ARG A 195 20.49 -12.38 26.66
N ASP A 196 20.58 -13.23 27.69
CA ASP A 196 19.75 -14.42 27.82
C ASP A 196 18.29 -14.05 28.13
N GLU A 197 18.05 -13.04 28.97
CA GLU A 197 16.70 -12.54 29.28
C GLU A 197 16.01 -11.90 28.06
N ILE A 198 16.70 -11.01 27.34
CA ILE A 198 16.21 -10.40 26.10
C ILE A 198 15.98 -11.48 25.04
N GLY A 199 16.95 -12.39 24.87
CA GLY A 199 16.87 -13.47 23.90
C GLY A 199 15.68 -14.39 24.15
N LEU A 200 15.48 -14.84 25.39
CA LEU A 200 14.35 -15.70 25.77
C LEU A 200 13.01 -15.00 25.52
N SER A 201 12.90 -13.73 25.89
CA SER A 201 11.67 -12.93 25.71
C SER A 201 11.32 -12.76 24.23
N LEU A 202 12.32 -12.46 23.39
CA LEU A 202 12.15 -12.36 21.94
C LEU A 202 11.77 -13.71 21.33
N ASP A 203 12.46 -14.79 21.71
CA ASP A 203 12.21 -16.12 21.15
C ASP A 203 10.81 -16.62 21.48
N MET A 204 10.39 -16.52 22.74
CA MET A 204 9.02 -16.90 23.16
C MET A 204 7.95 -16.11 22.40
N ALA A 205 8.07 -14.78 22.38
CA ALA A 205 7.06 -13.93 21.76
C ALA A 205 7.03 -14.05 20.22
N LEU A 206 8.18 -14.30 19.58
CA LEU A 206 8.24 -14.54 18.13
C LEU A 206 7.81 -15.96 17.76
N ALA A 207 8.05 -16.95 18.61
CA ALA A 207 7.58 -18.32 18.41
C ALA A 207 6.04 -18.42 18.45
N GLU A 208 5.38 -17.62 19.29
CA GLU A 208 3.92 -17.49 19.29
C GLU A 208 3.39 -16.84 17.99
N LYS A 209 4.19 -15.99 17.35
CA LYS A 209 3.84 -15.28 16.11
C LYS A 209 4.22 -16.10 14.89
N SER A 210 3.35 -17.02 14.48
CA SER A 210 3.51 -17.72 13.18
C SER A 210 3.31 -16.81 11.96
N TRP A 211 2.58 -15.70 12.16
CA TRP A 211 2.27 -14.71 11.13
C TRP A 211 2.46 -13.31 11.69
N ILE A 212 3.01 -12.42 10.88
CA ILE A 212 3.17 -11.00 11.20
C ILE A 212 2.49 -10.15 10.14
N SER A 213 1.87 -9.06 10.55
CA SER A 213 1.25 -8.14 9.59
C SER A 213 2.30 -7.22 8.96
N THR A 214 2.23 -7.06 7.65
CA THR A 214 3.03 -6.12 6.88
C THR A 214 2.45 -4.70 7.00
N LEU A 215 3.24 -3.68 6.66
CA LEU A 215 2.78 -2.28 6.68
C LEU A 215 1.61 -2.01 5.72
N ASP A 216 1.41 -2.87 4.73
CA ASP A 216 0.27 -2.78 3.80
C ASP A 216 -0.98 -3.55 4.33
N GLY A 217 -0.96 -4.03 5.59
CA GLY A 217 -2.09 -4.74 6.22
C GLY A 217 -2.24 -6.22 5.84
N ARG A 218 -1.26 -6.81 5.13
CA ARG A 218 -1.27 -8.23 4.75
C ARG A 218 -0.48 -9.07 5.74
N GLN A 219 -0.52 -10.38 5.60
CA GLN A 219 0.26 -11.28 6.47
C GLN A 219 1.52 -11.79 5.77
N ALA A 220 2.61 -11.87 6.52
CA ALA A 220 3.84 -12.58 6.17
C ALA A 220 4.03 -13.73 7.16
N GLN A 221 4.47 -14.88 6.67
CA GLN A 221 4.75 -16.04 7.53
C GLN A 221 6.12 -15.85 8.17
N LEU A 222 6.19 -16.01 9.49
CA LEU A 222 7.43 -16.02 10.25
C LEU A 222 7.79 -17.45 10.62
N LYS A 223 9.03 -17.85 10.31
CA LYS A 223 9.55 -19.18 10.62
C LYS A 223 10.91 -19.08 11.27
N PHE A 224 11.06 -19.71 12.42
CA PHE A 224 12.35 -19.86 13.08
C PHE A 224 13.24 -20.83 12.30
N VAL A 225 14.52 -20.47 12.14
CA VAL A 225 15.51 -21.30 11.43
C VAL A 225 16.56 -21.82 12.40
N SER A 226 17.24 -20.92 13.11
CA SER A 226 18.30 -21.30 14.06
C SER A 226 18.64 -20.14 14.99
N VAL A 227 19.37 -20.45 16.04
CA VAL A 227 19.98 -19.49 16.98
C VAL A 227 21.47 -19.80 17.10
N GLU A 228 22.29 -18.75 17.24
CA GLU A 228 23.74 -18.86 17.40
C GLU A 228 24.24 -17.82 18.41
N ASP A 229 25.11 -18.24 19.33
CA ASP A 229 25.86 -17.34 20.21
C ASP A 229 27.19 -16.98 19.58
N VAL A 230 27.41 -15.68 19.38
CA VAL A 230 28.59 -15.12 18.70
C VAL A 230 29.37 -14.27 19.70
N ASP A 231 30.00 -14.93 20.66
CA ASP A 231 30.73 -14.27 21.75
C ASP A 231 32.21 -13.95 21.40
N ALA A 232 32.52 -13.79 20.11
CA ALA A 232 33.87 -13.48 19.63
C ALA A 232 34.45 -12.17 20.21
N MET A 233 33.60 -11.28 20.73
CA MET A 233 33.99 -10.00 21.35
C MET A 233 33.85 -9.99 22.88
N GLN A 234 33.76 -11.15 23.53
CA GLN A 234 33.64 -11.25 24.99
C GLN A 234 34.77 -10.51 25.74
N ASN A 235 36.00 -10.53 25.21
CA ASN A 235 37.15 -9.81 25.79
C ASN A 235 36.95 -8.29 25.87
N GLN A 236 35.98 -7.76 25.12
CA GLN A 236 35.61 -6.35 25.10
C GLN A 236 34.31 -6.07 25.87
N ALA A 237 33.84 -7.04 26.64
CA ALA A 237 32.53 -7.04 27.31
C ALA A 237 31.39 -6.77 26.31
N ILE A 238 31.40 -7.46 25.17
CA ILE A 238 30.33 -7.42 24.18
C ILE A 238 29.89 -8.86 23.91
N TYR A 239 28.66 -9.15 24.29
CA TYR A 239 28.00 -10.43 24.08
C TYR A 239 26.97 -10.28 22.97
N ARG A 240 26.88 -11.30 22.12
CA ARG A 240 25.97 -11.29 20.97
C ARG A 240 25.28 -12.62 20.79
N ARG A 241 23.95 -12.58 20.65
CA ARG A 241 23.13 -13.73 20.23
C ARG A 241 22.37 -13.39 18.96
N ASP A 242 22.46 -14.27 17.98
CA ASP A 242 21.82 -14.14 16.67
C ASP A 242 20.67 -15.13 16.53
N TYR A 243 19.47 -14.62 16.29
CA TYR A 243 18.31 -15.40 15.87
C TYR A 243 18.10 -15.25 14.37
N LEU A 244 17.99 -16.37 13.66
CA LEU A 244 17.71 -16.39 12.23
C LEU A 244 16.24 -16.76 11.99
N TYR A 245 15.53 -15.85 11.35
CA TYR A 245 14.13 -16.00 10.98
C TYR A 245 13.96 -15.91 9.47
N GLU A 246 13.24 -16.88 8.91
CA GLU A 246 12.79 -16.89 7.52
C GLU A 246 11.41 -16.21 7.46
N LEU A 247 11.32 -15.12 6.68
CA LEU A 247 10.06 -14.46 6.39
C LEU A 247 9.62 -14.79 4.97
N ILE A 248 8.41 -15.35 4.84
CA ILE A 248 7.77 -15.65 3.56
C ILE A 248 6.66 -14.63 3.31
N PHE A 249 6.79 -13.87 2.23
CA PHE A 249 5.86 -12.79 1.89
C PHE A 249 5.66 -12.67 0.37
N ASP A 250 4.53 -12.06 0.00
CA ASP A 250 4.16 -11.83 -1.39
C ASP A 250 4.51 -10.41 -1.81
N VAL A 251 5.24 -10.28 -2.91
CA VAL A 251 5.42 -9.00 -3.61
C VAL A 251 4.34 -8.89 -4.66
N LEU A 252 3.67 -7.75 -4.66
CA LEU A 252 2.46 -7.53 -5.41
C LEU A 252 2.71 -6.61 -6.58
N GLN A 253 1.91 -6.79 -7.60
CA GLN A 253 1.68 -5.75 -8.57
C GLN A 253 0.28 -5.21 -8.34
N ILE A 254 0.21 -3.89 -8.22
CA ILE A 254 -1.03 -3.14 -8.00
C ILE A 254 -1.31 -2.37 -9.28
N GLN A 255 -2.56 -2.42 -9.74
CA GLN A 255 -3.06 -1.63 -10.84
C GLN A 255 -4.39 -1.02 -10.45
N TRP A 256 -4.50 0.28 -10.61
CA TRP A 256 -5.77 0.98 -10.48
C TRP A 256 -6.39 1.12 -11.87
N ALA A 257 -7.69 0.86 -11.94
CA ALA A 257 -8.49 1.05 -13.14
C ALA A 257 -9.82 1.70 -12.77
N ALA A 258 -10.44 2.40 -13.72
CA ALA A 258 -11.84 2.78 -13.55
C ALA A 258 -12.73 1.53 -13.62
N ASP A 259 -13.84 1.52 -12.90
CA ASP A 259 -14.89 0.52 -13.10
C ASP A 259 -15.44 0.63 -14.54
N MET A 260 -16.09 -0.43 -15.04
CA MET A 260 -16.61 -0.45 -16.41
C MET A 260 -17.63 0.67 -16.62
N MET A 261 -17.20 1.73 -17.32
CA MET A 261 -18.01 2.93 -17.59
C MET A 261 -19.05 2.68 -18.68
N PHE A 262 -18.64 1.97 -19.73
CA PHE A 262 -19.48 1.53 -20.83
C PHE A 262 -19.27 0.02 -21.00
N GLY A 263 -20.36 -0.75 -20.92
CA GLY A 263 -20.35 -2.12 -21.38
C GLY A 263 -20.51 -2.14 -22.90
N VAL A 264 -19.62 -2.81 -23.59
CA VAL A 264 -19.90 -3.36 -24.93
C VAL A 264 -20.30 -4.79 -24.58
N GLY A 265 -21.54 -5.30 -24.76
CA GLY A 265 -22.39 -5.39 -25.98
C GLY A 265 -23.49 -6.51 -25.97
N THR A 266 -23.63 -7.35 -27.02
CA THR A 266 -24.76 -8.28 -27.34
C THR A 266 -25.19 -9.35 -26.33
N SER A 267 -26.47 -9.36 -26.00
CA SER A 267 -27.19 -10.58 -25.60
C SER A 267 -28.16 -10.97 -26.72
N ASP A 268 -28.13 -12.23 -27.16
CA ASP A 268 -29.13 -12.76 -28.09
C ASP A 268 -30.49 -12.82 -27.40
N ILE A 269 -31.38 -11.86 -27.70
CA ILE A 269 -32.81 -11.93 -27.40
C ILE A 269 -33.53 -12.10 -28.75
N PRO A 270 -34.40 -13.11 -28.90
CA PRO A 270 -35.16 -13.26 -30.14
C PRO A 270 -36.16 -12.09 -30.23
N GLU A 271 -35.92 -11.24 -31.22
CA GLU A 271 -36.59 -9.96 -31.56
C GLU A 271 -35.97 -8.69 -30.95
N GLY A 272 -34.89 -8.22 -31.59
CA GLY A 272 -34.26 -6.92 -31.35
C GLY A 272 -32.74 -7.04 -31.19
N GLY A 273 -32.00 -7.08 -32.28
CA GLY A 273 -30.54 -7.29 -32.25
C GLY A 273 -29.77 -6.10 -31.66
N SER A 274 -28.89 -6.37 -30.70
CA SER A 274 -27.80 -5.47 -30.26
C SER A 274 -26.45 -6.05 -30.70
N GLY A 275 -25.40 -5.21 -30.84
CA GLY A 275 -24.04 -5.53 -31.34
C GLY A 275 -22.92 -5.32 -30.29
N PHE A 276 -21.80 -6.08 -30.34
CA PHE A 276 -20.54 -5.80 -29.60
C PHE A 276 -19.46 -5.32 -30.60
N GLY A 277 -18.90 -4.12 -30.38
CA GLY A 277 -17.58 -3.69 -30.86
C GLY A 277 -17.53 -2.68 -32.03
N ALA A 278 -16.79 -1.57 -31.84
CA ALA A 278 -15.82 -0.96 -32.78
C ALA A 278 -15.19 0.31 -32.15
N PHE A 279 -13.85 0.42 -32.21
CA PHE A 279 -13.00 1.54 -31.75
C PHE A 279 -13.14 1.95 -30.28
N VAL A 280 -12.22 1.49 -29.44
CA VAL A 280 -11.85 2.24 -28.23
C VAL A 280 -11.17 3.52 -28.73
N PRO A 281 -11.73 4.73 -28.56
CA PRO A 281 -10.87 5.91 -28.62
C PRO A 281 -9.86 5.70 -27.50
N ALA A 282 -8.57 5.59 -27.85
CA ALA A 282 -7.54 5.63 -26.84
C ALA A 282 -7.82 6.90 -26.03
N PRO A 283 -8.12 6.79 -24.72
CA PRO A 283 -8.33 7.99 -23.91
C PRO A 283 -7.08 8.85 -24.09
N GLU A 284 -7.26 10.16 -24.27
CA GLU A 284 -6.12 11.06 -24.37
C GLU A 284 -5.17 10.80 -23.19
N GLU A 285 -3.87 10.80 -23.45
CA GLU A 285 -2.84 10.47 -22.45
C GLU A 285 -2.97 11.34 -21.18
N SER A 286 -3.53 12.55 -21.34
CA SER A 286 -3.92 13.47 -20.26
C SER A 286 -4.91 12.88 -19.26
N VAL A 287 -5.94 12.17 -19.74
CA VAL A 287 -6.99 11.54 -18.90
C VAL A 287 -6.40 10.40 -18.08
N VAL A 288 -5.54 9.57 -18.71
CA VAL A 288 -4.84 8.48 -18.02
C VAL A 288 -3.93 9.03 -16.91
N THR A 289 -3.21 10.11 -17.20
CA THR A 289 -2.30 10.76 -16.24
C THR A 289 -3.06 11.42 -15.08
N GLN A 290 -4.17 12.10 -15.36
CA GLN A 290 -5.02 12.70 -14.34
C GLN A 290 -5.67 11.66 -13.44
N ALA A 291 -6.21 10.58 -14.03
CA ALA A 291 -6.74 9.46 -13.27
C ALA A 291 -5.67 8.84 -12.35
N LEU A 292 -4.44 8.63 -12.87
CA LEU A 292 -3.32 8.12 -12.07
C LEU A 292 -2.97 9.05 -10.89
N SER A 293 -3.02 10.37 -11.11
CA SER A 293 -2.76 11.35 -10.05
C SER A 293 -3.85 11.33 -8.96
N ALA A 294 -5.12 11.27 -9.33
CA ALA A 294 -6.24 11.18 -8.39
C ALA A 294 -6.22 9.86 -7.60
N MET A 295 -5.85 8.75 -8.25
CA MET A 295 -5.65 7.45 -7.60
C MET A 295 -4.53 7.49 -6.55
N ASN A 296 -3.41 8.16 -6.84
CA ASN A 296 -2.31 8.29 -5.88
C ASN A 296 -2.73 9.06 -4.61
N VAL A 297 -3.55 10.10 -4.75
CA VAL A 297 -4.08 10.86 -3.61
C VAL A 297 -5.02 9.99 -2.76
N ALA A 298 -5.95 9.27 -3.40
CA ALA A 298 -6.88 8.39 -2.69
C ALA A 298 -6.17 7.22 -1.97
N ARG A 299 -5.11 6.68 -2.58
CA ARG A 299 -4.27 5.64 -1.95
C ARG A 299 -3.63 6.12 -0.64
N LEU A 300 -3.11 7.34 -0.62
CA LEU A 300 -2.50 7.90 0.59
C LEU A 300 -3.52 8.06 1.73
N SER A 301 -4.78 8.39 1.41
CA SER A 301 -5.84 8.47 2.42
C SER A 301 -6.33 7.12 2.95
N ALA A 302 -6.16 6.02 2.19
CA ALA A 302 -6.58 4.68 2.60
C ALA A 302 -5.50 3.90 3.39
N SER A 303 -4.23 4.34 3.36
CA SER A 303 -3.09 3.66 3.99
C SER A 303 -2.99 3.79 5.52
N SER A 304 -4.03 4.24 6.23
CA SER A 304 -3.94 4.62 7.65
C SER A 304 -4.17 3.49 8.68
N CYS A 305 -4.29 2.22 8.28
CA CYS A 305 -4.37 1.10 9.24
C CYS A 305 -3.06 0.29 9.29
N SER A 306 -2.00 0.90 9.84
CA SER A 306 -0.82 0.15 10.27
C SER A 306 -1.10 -0.49 11.63
N GLU A 307 -0.89 -1.80 11.77
CA GLU A 307 -0.96 -2.51 13.08
C GLU A 307 0.12 -2.03 14.07
N TYR A 308 1.07 -1.21 13.61
CA TYR A 308 2.13 -0.62 14.42
C TYR A 308 1.91 0.90 14.55
N PRO A 309 0.86 1.35 15.27
CA PRO A 309 0.62 2.78 15.45
C PRO A 309 1.73 3.40 16.32
N GLY A 310 2.11 4.64 16.01
CA GLY A 310 3.06 5.38 16.83
C GLY A 310 4.51 4.91 16.73
N MET A 311 4.89 4.04 15.78
CA MET A 311 6.28 3.65 15.55
C MET A 311 6.79 4.15 14.20
N THR A 312 7.94 4.82 14.20
CA THR A 312 8.64 5.27 12.97
C THR A 312 10.11 4.90 13.03
N LEU A 313 10.81 4.96 11.89
CA LEU A 313 12.26 4.83 11.84
C LEU A 313 12.88 6.21 11.71
N ASN A 314 13.90 6.51 12.54
CA ASN A 314 14.71 7.70 12.34
C ASN A 314 15.72 7.50 11.18
N GLN A 315 16.49 8.55 10.86
CA GLN A 315 17.51 8.52 9.80
C GLN A 315 18.60 7.44 9.98
N PHE A 316 18.77 6.92 11.19
CA PHE A 316 19.72 5.86 11.53
C PHE A 316 19.09 4.46 11.56
N GLY A 317 17.81 4.34 11.19
CA GLY A 317 17.05 3.09 11.22
C GLY A 317 16.64 2.65 12.62
N THR A 318 16.77 3.50 13.64
CA THR A 318 16.29 3.21 15.01
C THR A 318 14.78 3.38 15.07
N VAL A 319 14.10 2.45 15.73
CA VAL A 319 12.67 2.54 16.02
C VAL A 319 12.45 3.60 17.09
N VAL A 320 11.64 4.61 16.77
CA VAL A 320 11.28 5.71 17.67
C VAL A 320 9.77 5.90 17.70
N CYS A 321 9.27 6.55 18.75
CA CYS A 321 7.87 6.94 18.78
C CYS A 321 7.61 7.98 17.67
N SER A 322 6.51 7.82 16.94
CA SER A 322 6.02 8.83 16.01
C SER A 322 5.60 10.04 16.85
N THR A 323 6.36 11.12 16.79
CA THR A 323 5.87 12.41 17.27
C THR A 323 4.70 12.82 16.39
N ASP A 324 3.53 13.03 17.00
CA ASP A 324 2.38 13.69 16.34
C ASP A 324 2.77 15.05 15.73
#